data_AF-A0A0P0VR27-F1
#
_entry.id   AF-A0A0P0VR27-F1
#
_cell.length_a   1.000
_cell.length_b   1.000
_cell.length_c   1.000
_cell.angle_alpha   90.00
_cell.angle_beta   90.00
_cell.angle_gamma   90.00
#
_symmetry.space_group_name_H-M   'P 1'
#
loop_
_entity.id
_entity.type
_entity.pdbx_description
1 polymer ?
#
loop_
_entity_poly.entity_id
_entity_poly.type
_entity_poly.pdbx_seq_one_letter_code
_entity_poly.pdbx_strand_id
1 'polypeptide(L)'
;IRSLKPPANQPNPKDAKNFGWEINGDINFNWKRLLENKTQEIVRLNGVYQRILGNSGVTMIEGAGSLVDAHTVEVTKPDGSKQRYTAKHILIATGSRAQRVNIPGKELAITSDEALSLEELPKRAVILGGGYIAVEFASIWKGMGAHVDLFYRKELPLRGFDDEMRTVVASNLEGRGIRLHPGTNLSEVS
;
A
#
# COMPACT_ATOMS: atom_id res chain seq x y z
N ILE A 1 18.88 -30.83 23.16
CA ILE A 1 18.72 -29.96 21.97
C ILE A 1 17.35 -29.30 22.10
N ARG A 2 17.29 -28.06 22.59
CA ARG A 2 16.02 -27.35 22.78
C ARG A 2 15.45 -27.03 21.40
N SER A 3 14.32 -27.66 21.07
CA SER A 3 13.48 -27.28 19.94
C SER A 3 13.12 -25.81 20.10
N LEU A 4 13.64 -24.97 19.20
CA LEU A 4 13.27 -23.57 19.09
C LEU A 4 11.81 -23.55 18.62
N LYS A 5 10.88 -23.20 19.51
CA LYS A 5 9.52 -22.84 19.12
C LYS A 5 9.60 -21.71 18.08
N PRO A 6 8.93 -21.83 16.92
CA PRO A 6 8.87 -20.72 15.97
C PRO A 6 8.19 -19.50 16.62
N PRO A 7 8.56 -18.28 16.22
CA PRO A 7 8.01 -17.05 16.79
C PRO A 7 6.48 -17.02 16.63
N ALA A 8 5.78 -16.61 17.70
CA ALA A 8 4.32 -16.73 17.88
C ALA A 8 3.45 -15.91 16.90
N ASN A 9 4.03 -15.29 15.87
CA ASN A 9 3.36 -14.31 15.00
C ASN A 9 3.48 -14.70 13.52
N GLN A 10 3.23 -15.95 13.15
CA GLN A 10 3.10 -16.32 11.74
C GLN A 10 1.62 -16.33 11.30
N PRO A 11 1.32 -16.01 10.03
CA PRO A 11 -0.04 -16.08 9.48
C PRO A 11 -0.47 -17.55 9.47
N ASN A 12 -1.27 -17.94 10.46
CA ASN A 12 -1.77 -19.29 10.59
C ASN A 12 -3.29 -19.26 10.34
N PRO A 13 -3.84 -20.08 9.44
CA PRO A 13 -5.28 -20.23 9.24
C PRO A 13 -5.91 -20.96 10.44
N LYS A 14 -5.82 -20.36 11.63
CA LYS A 14 -6.29 -20.93 12.90
C LYS A 14 -7.78 -21.26 12.83
N ASP A 15 -8.54 -20.41 12.16
CA ASP A 15 -9.98 -20.56 12.04
C ASP A 15 -10.36 -21.76 11.18
N ALA A 16 -9.51 -22.20 10.23
CA ALA A 16 -9.81 -23.34 9.36
C ALA A 16 -10.08 -24.62 10.16
N LYS A 17 -9.40 -24.80 11.30
CA LYS A 17 -9.64 -25.94 12.21
C LYS A 17 -11.06 -25.95 12.77
N ASN A 18 -11.65 -24.77 13.02
CA ASN A 18 -13.03 -24.65 13.50
C ASN A 18 -14.06 -25.07 12.43
N PHE A 19 -13.65 -25.12 11.16
CA PHE A 19 -14.46 -25.59 10.04
C PHE A 19 -14.12 -27.02 9.61
N GLY A 20 -13.43 -27.79 10.47
CA GLY A 20 -13.12 -29.20 10.23
C GLY A 20 -11.91 -29.48 9.33
N TRP A 21 -11.10 -28.45 9.01
CA TRP A 21 -9.87 -28.67 8.25
C TRP A 21 -8.74 -29.18 9.14
N GLU A 22 -8.23 -30.36 8.79
CA GLU A 22 -6.99 -30.90 9.37
C GLU A 22 -5.79 -30.45 8.54
N ILE A 23 -4.84 -29.77 9.19
CA ILE A 23 -3.64 -29.22 8.56
C ILE A 23 -2.44 -29.99 9.09
N ASN A 24 -1.90 -30.85 8.25
CA ASN A 24 -0.76 -31.70 8.58
C ASN A 24 0.54 -31.02 8.09
N GLY A 25 1.18 -30.25 8.98
CA GLY A 25 2.47 -29.59 8.73
C GLY A 25 2.49 -28.10 9.08
N ASP A 26 3.67 -27.49 8.96
CA ASP A 26 3.86 -26.06 9.19
C ASP A 26 3.33 -25.23 8.02
N ILE A 27 2.44 -24.27 8.31
CA ILE A 27 2.02 -23.25 7.33
C ILE A 27 2.92 -22.04 7.49
N ASN A 28 3.77 -21.84 6.50
CA ASN A 28 4.69 -20.71 6.45
C ASN A 28 4.25 -19.71 5.38
N PHE A 29 4.26 -18.42 5.74
CA PHE A 29 4.02 -17.35 4.79
C PHE A 29 5.29 -17.04 3.98
N ASN A 30 5.19 -17.06 2.66
CA ASN A 30 6.27 -16.71 1.75
C ASN A 30 6.00 -15.35 1.09
N TRP A 31 6.62 -14.30 1.64
CA TRP A 31 6.51 -12.94 1.15
C TRP A 31 6.97 -12.77 -0.30
N LYS A 32 8.10 -13.38 -0.67
CA LYS A 32 8.65 -13.27 -2.03
C LYS A 32 7.67 -13.85 -3.07
N ARG A 33 7.09 -15.01 -2.78
CA ARG A 33 6.07 -15.63 -3.64
C ARG A 33 4.82 -14.75 -3.77
N LEU A 34 4.39 -14.08 -2.69
CA LEU A 34 3.29 -13.12 -2.78
C LEU A 34 3.63 -11.96 -3.73
N LEU A 35 4.83 -11.39 -3.61
CA LEU A 35 5.26 -10.28 -4.46
C LEU A 35 5.40 -10.68 -5.94
N GLU A 36 5.94 -11.85 -6.21
CA GLU A 36 6.02 -12.42 -7.56
C GLU A 36 4.63 -12.55 -8.18
N ASN A 37 3.70 -13.21 -7.47
CA ASN A 37 2.32 -13.38 -7.93
C ASN A 37 1.61 -12.03 -8.14
N LYS A 38 1.77 -11.09 -7.21
CA LYS A 38 1.22 -9.73 -7.32
C LYS A 38 1.76 -9.01 -8.56
N THR A 39 3.06 -9.14 -8.83
CA THR A 39 3.71 -8.48 -9.96
C THR A 39 3.26 -9.08 -11.29
N GLN A 40 3.16 -10.41 -11.38
CA GLN A 40 2.62 -11.08 -12.57
C GLN A 40 1.18 -10.65 -12.85
N GLU A 41 0.36 -10.52 -11.81
CA GLU A 41 -1.03 -10.09 -11.96
C GLU A 41 -1.13 -8.63 -12.44
N ILE A 42 -0.28 -7.73 -11.92
CA ILE A 42 -0.20 -6.35 -12.44
C ILE A 42 0.17 -6.34 -13.93
N VAL A 43 1.18 -7.12 -14.35
CA VAL A 43 1.59 -7.22 -15.76
C VAL A 43 0.44 -7.72 -16.62
N ARG A 44 -0.28 -8.75 -16.15
CA ARG A 44 -1.44 -9.31 -16.86
C ARG A 44 -2.55 -8.27 -17.04
N LEU A 45 -2.91 -7.56 -15.97
CA LEU A 45 -3.95 -6.53 -16.00
C LEU A 45 -3.56 -5.34 -16.88
N ASN A 46 -2.30 -4.88 -16.82
CA ASN A 46 -1.80 -3.83 -17.71
C ASN A 46 -1.95 -4.23 -19.18
N GLY A 47 -1.61 -5.47 -19.53
CA GLY A 47 -1.81 -6.00 -20.87
C GLY A 47 -3.29 -6.07 -21.29
N VAL A 48 -4.20 -6.38 -20.37
CA VAL A 48 -5.66 -6.34 -20.63
C VAL A 48 -6.10 -4.92 -20.97
N TYR A 49 -5.70 -3.92 -20.19
CA TYR A 49 -6.07 -2.52 -20.44
C TYR A 49 -5.50 -1.99 -21.75
N GLN A 50 -4.25 -2.29 -22.06
CA GLN A 50 -3.64 -1.92 -23.35
C GLN A 50 -4.44 -2.46 -24.54
N ARG A 51 -4.89 -3.73 -24.48
CA ARG A 51 -5.73 -4.32 -25.52
C ARG A 51 -7.10 -3.66 -25.62
N ILE A 52 -7.75 -3.38 -24.49
CA ILE A 52 -9.07 -2.70 -24.48
C ILE A 52 -8.97 -1.31 -25.12
N LEU A 53 -7.94 -0.54 -24.76
CA LEU A 53 -7.70 0.80 -25.30
C LEU A 53 -7.40 0.74 -26.81
N GLY A 54 -6.51 -0.16 -27.23
CA GLY A 54 -6.16 -0.34 -28.64
C GLY A 54 -7.38 -0.74 -29.50
N ASN A 55 -8.19 -1.69 -29.02
CA ASN A 55 -9.41 -2.12 -29.71
C ASN A 55 -10.48 -1.02 -29.79
N SER A 56 -10.41 -0.02 -28.91
CA SER A 56 -11.32 1.13 -28.90
C SER A 56 -10.81 2.29 -29.76
N GLY A 57 -9.70 2.11 -30.50
CA GLY A 57 -9.10 3.14 -31.35
C GLY A 57 -8.34 4.23 -30.58
N VAL A 58 -8.01 4.00 -29.30
CA VAL A 58 -7.24 4.97 -28.50
C VAL A 58 -5.77 4.94 -28.90
N THR A 59 -5.22 6.10 -29.24
CA THR A 59 -3.77 6.26 -29.40
C THR A 59 -3.12 6.48 -28.04
N MET A 60 -2.31 5.52 -27.61
CA MET A 60 -1.50 5.66 -26.41
C MET A 60 -0.20 6.40 -26.71
N ILE A 61 0.09 7.45 -25.95
CA ILE A 61 1.34 8.21 -26.03
C ILE A 61 2.02 8.10 -24.67
N GLU A 62 3.18 7.45 -24.64
CA GLU A 62 3.97 7.29 -23.41
C GLU A 62 4.84 8.54 -23.15
N GLY A 63 4.70 9.12 -21.97
CA GLY A 63 5.49 10.26 -21.52
C GLY A 63 4.79 11.12 -20.48
N ALA A 64 5.48 12.17 -20.03
CA ALA A 64 4.92 13.17 -19.12
C ALA A 64 4.28 14.31 -19.91
N GLY A 65 2.96 14.47 -19.78
CA GLY A 65 2.20 15.55 -20.40
C GLY A 65 2.20 16.83 -19.58
N SER A 66 2.40 17.97 -20.24
CA SER A 66 2.30 19.31 -19.66
C SER A 66 1.46 20.22 -20.56
N LEU A 67 0.57 21.01 -19.96
CA LEU A 67 -0.18 22.02 -20.71
C LEU A 67 0.73 23.20 -21.01
N VAL A 68 0.87 23.52 -22.29
CA VAL A 68 1.58 24.73 -22.73
C VAL A 68 0.60 25.87 -23.02
N ASP A 69 -0.64 25.53 -23.37
CA ASP A 69 -1.78 26.45 -23.51
C ASP A 69 -3.11 25.68 -23.34
N ALA A 70 -4.23 26.33 -23.64
CA ALA A 70 -5.58 25.77 -23.46
C ALA A 70 -5.90 24.56 -24.38
N HIS A 71 -5.16 24.39 -25.47
CA HIS A 71 -5.43 23.40 -26.51
C HIS A 71 -4.20 22.57 -26.90
N THR A 72 -3.06 22.76 -26.25
CA THR A 72 -1.81 22.08 -26.59
C THR A 72 -1.17 21.42 -25.37
N VAL A 73 -0.81 20.14 -25.54
CA VAL A 73 -0.05 19.35 -24.57
C VAL A 73 1.33 19.04 -25.15
N GLU A 74 2.38 19.38 -24.41
CA GLU A 74 3.74 18.89 -24.68
C GLU A 74 3.98 17.62 -23.88
N VAL A 75 4.31 16.54 -24.60
CA VAL A 75 4.68 15.25 -24.01
C VAL A 75 6.20 15.10 -24.06
N THR A 76 6.82 14.96 -22.89
CA THR A 76 8.23 14.56 -22.76
C THR A 76 8.29 13.02 -22.68
N LYS A 77 8.91 12.39 -23.69
CA LYS A 77 9.06 10.94 -23.79
C LYS A 77 10.18 10.42 -22.87
N PRO A 78 10.26 9.10 -22.60
CA PRO A 78 11.31 8.53 -21.76
C PRO A 78 12.75 8.82 -22.23
N ASP A 79 12.96 9.02 -23.53
CA ASP A 79 14.26 9.39 -24.12
C ASP A 79 14.60 10.89 -24.00
N GLY A 80 13.73 11.67 -23.36
CA GLY A 80 13.86 13.12 -23.20
C GLY A 80 13.38 13.95 -24.40
N SER A 81 12.98 13.30 -25.51
CA SER A 81 12.42 14.01 -26.65
C SER A 81 11.04 14.60 -26.32
N LYS A 82 10.72 15.72 -26.96
CA LYS A 82 9.48 16.46 -26.70
C LYS A 82 8.65 16.54 -27.96
N GLN A 83 7.36 16.27 -27.82
CA GLN A 83 6.39 16.34 -28.93
C GLN A 83 5.12 17.03 -28.47
N ARG A 84 4.58 17.91 -29.31
CA ARG A 84 3.35 18.65 -29.02
C ARG A 84 2.16 18.04 -29.75
N TYR A 85 1.03 18.02 -29.06
CA TYR A 85 -0.25 17.54 -29.56
C TYR A 85 -1.31 18.59 -29.29
N THR A 86 -2.16 18.86 -30.27
CA THR A 86 -3.31 19.76 -30.12
C THR A 86 -4.59 18.96 -29.93
N ALA A 87 -5.51 19.47 -29.11
CA ALA A 87 -6.79 18.84 -28.85
C ALA A 87 -7.88 19.89 -28.61
N LYS A 88 -9.09 19.61 -29.11
CA LYS A 88 -10.26 20.45 -28.85
C LYS A 88 -10.66 20.42 -27.37
N HIS A 89 -10.52 19.26 -26.72
CA HIS A 89 -10.86 19.03 -25.33
C HIS A 89 -9.70 18.31 -24.63
N ILE A 90 -9.38 18.76 -23.42
CA ILE A 90 -8.33 18.19 -22.60
C ILE A 90 -8.92 17.81 -21.25
N LEU A 91 -8.74 16.55 -20.85
CA LEU A 91 -9.10 16.04 -19.51
C LEU A 91 -7.83 15.88 -18.68
N ILE A 92 -7.78 16.55 -17.52
CA ILE A 92 -6.70 16.36 -16.54
C ILE A 92 -7.13 15.26 -15.57
N ALA A 93 -6.48 14.09 -15.66
CA ALA A 93 -6.80 12.91 -14.86
C ALA A 93 -5.53 12.25 -14.26
N THR A 94 -4.60 13.05 -13.75
CA THR A 94 -3.26 12.59 -13.29
C THR A 94 -3.25 11.92 -11.91
N GLY A 95 -4.38 11.88 -11.20
CA GLY A 95 -4.49 11.34 -9.86
C GLY A 95 -3.74 12.14 -8.79
N SER A 96 -3.38 11.49 -7.69
CA SER A 96 -2.68 12.07 -6.53
C SER A 96 -1.31 11.41 -6.26
N ARG A 97 -0.56 11.94 -5.30
CA ARG A 97 0.69 11.37 -4.77
C ARG A 97 0.69 11.39 -3.25
N ALA A 98 1.40 10.46 -2.63
CA ALA A 98 1.52 10.38 -1.18
C ALA A 98 2.20 11.64 -0.61
N GLN A 99 1.62 12.19 0.44
CA GLN A 99 2.21 13.31 1.17
C GLN A 99 3.27 12.77 2.14
N ARG A 100 4.53 13.18 1.96
CA ARG A 100 5.59 12.89 2.92
C ARG A 100 5.56 13.88 4.07
N VAL A 101 5.75 13.39 5.30
CA VAL A 101 5.82 14.24 6.48
C VAL A 101 7.13 15.02 6.45
N ASN A 102 7.06 16.32 6.74
CA ASN A 102 8.23 17.20 6.71
C ASN A 102 8.93 17.24 8.06
N ILE A 103 9.65 16.16 8.37
CA ILE A 103 10.47 16.00 9.58
C ILE A 103 11.92 15.62 9.20
N PRO A 104 12.90 15.83 10.08
CA PRO A 104 14.24 15.27 9.91
C PRO A 104 14.18 13.75 9.69
N GLY A 105 14.99 13.24 8.75
CA GLY A 105 15.03 11.82 8.40
C GLY A 105 13.88 11.30 7.54
N LYS A 106 13.00 12.17 7.01
CA LYS A 106 11.86 11.78 6.16
C LYS A 106 12.23 10.95 4.92
N GLU A 107 13.47 11.06 4.47
CA GLU A 107 14.06 10.28 3.37
C GLU A 107 14.27 8.80 3.72
N LEU A 108 14.36 8.46 5.01
CA LEU A 108 14.42 7.08 5.50
C LEU A 108 13.04 6.41 5.51
N ALA A 109 11.97 7.20 5.39
CA ALA A 109 10.60 6.70 5.35
C ALA A 109 10.17 6.36 3.91
N ILE A 110 9.29 5.37 3.84
CA ILE A 110 8.62 4.95 2.60
C ILE A 110 7.15 5.36 2.61
N THR A 111 6.52 5.30 1.45
CA THR A 111 5.08 5.48 1.29
C THR A 111 4.40 4.17 0.91
N SER A 112 3.09 4.20 0.66
CA SER A 112 2.35 3.05 0.14
C SER A 112 2.89 2.52 -1.19
N ASP A 113 3.50 3.41 -1.99
CA ASP A 113 4.02 3.07 -3.32
C ASP A 113 5.17 2.06 -3.20
N GLU A 114 6.11 2.28 -2.27
CA GLU A 114 7.23 1.39 -2.05
C GLU A 114 6.87 0.20 -1.13
N ALA A 115 5.89 0.36 -0.22
CA ALA A 115 5.52 -0.65 0.77
C ALA A 115 5.08 -2.01 0.17
N LEU A 116 4.53 -2.02 -1.05
CA LEU A 116 4.13 -3.24 -1.78
C LEU A 116 5.22 -3.81 -2.69
N SER A 117 6.44 -3.29 -2.56
CA SER A 117 7.60 -3.65 -3.39
C SER A 117 8.85 -3.94 -2.55
N LEU A 118 8.73 -3.96 -1.22
CA LEU A 118 9.83 -4.31 -0.31
C LEU A 118 10.32 -5.74 -0.56
N GLU A 119 11.60 -5.96 -0.80
CA GLU A 119 12.13 -7.32 -1.09
C GLU A 119 11.90 -8.32 0.06
N GLU A 120 11.85 -7.83 1.29
CA GLU A 120 11.59 -8.61 2.49
C GLU A 120 10.47 -7.99 3.34
N LEU A 121 9.68 -8.84 4.00
CA LEU A 121 8.69 -8.39 4.96
C LEU A 121 9.40 -7.85 6.21
N PRO A 122 9.15 -6.61 6.64
CA PRO A 122 9.77 -6.08 7.83
C PRO A 122 9.30 -6.85 9.07
N LYS A 123 10.23 -7.22 9.95
CA LYS A 123 9.89 -7.83 11.26
C LYS A 123 9.12 -6.87 12.15
N ARG A 124 9.39 -5.57 12.01
CA ARG A 124 8.77 -4.47 12.76
C ARG A 124 8.46 -3.33 11.80
N ALA A 125 7.28 -2.75 11.94
CA ALA A 125 6.81 -1.65 11.12
C ALA A 125 6.21 -0.55 11.99
N VAL A 126 6.64 0.69 11.72
CA VAL A 126 6.01 1.90 12.25
C VAL A 126 5.23 2.52 11.10
N ILE A 127 3.93 2.72 11.30
CA ILE A 127 3.04 3.33 10.32
C ILE A 127 2.54 4.64 10.89
N LEU A 128 2.76 5.74 10.15
CA LEU A 128 2.30 7.07 10.52
C LEU A 128 1.10 7.47 9.66
N GLY A 129 -0.06 7.59 10.28
CA GLY A 129 -1.29 8.02 9.64
C GLY A 129 -2.52 7.33 10.24
N GLY A 130 -3.64 8.06 10.30
CA GLY A 130 -4.94 7.52 10.73
C GLY A 130 -5.91 7.31 9.58
N GLY A 131 -5.47 7.40 8.33
CA GLY A 131 -6.33 7.18 7.15
C GLY A 131 -6.51 5.69 6.82
N TYR A 132 -7.38 5.40 5.85
CA TYR A 132 -7.67 4.01 5.45
C TYR A 132 -6.42 3.26 4.98
N ILE A 133 -5.55 3.88 4.17
CA ILE A 133 -4.29 3.29 3.72
C ILE A 133 -3.42 2.82 4.90
N ALA A 134 -3.29 3.65 5.94
CA ALA A 134 -2.48 3.31 7.11
C ALA A 134 -3.06 2.12 7.88
N VAL A 135 -4.39 2.08 8.05
CA VAL A 135 -5.10 0.99 8.72
C VAL A 135 -5.03 -0.32 7.91
N GLU A 136 -5.14 -0.24 6.59
CA GLU A 136 -5.00 -1.37 5.68
C GLU A 136 -3.60 -1.97 5.76
N PHE A 137 -2.53 -1.17 5.60
CA PHE A 137 -1.16 -1.66 5.73
C PHE A 137 -0.85 -2.22 7.12
N ALA A 138 -1.36 -1.58 8.18
CA ALA A 138 -1.21 -2.10 9.53
C ALA A 138 -1.81 -3.50 9.65
N SER A 139 -2.99 -3.71 9.07
CA SER A 139 -3.68 -4.99 9.06
C SER A 139 -2.99 -6.04 8.18
N ILE A 140 -2.54 -5.65 6.99
CA ILE A 140 -1.84 -6.52 6.02
C ILE A 140 -0.53 -7.01 6.65
N TRP A 141 0.33 -6.10 7.10
CA TRP A 141 1.64 -6.47 7.64
C TRP A 141 1.53 -7.22 8.96
N LYS A 142 0.58 -6.85 9.83
CA LYS A 142 0.30 -7.66 11.03
C LYS A 142 -0.18 -9.05 10.67
N GLY A 143 -1.09 -9.14 9.70
CA GLY A 143 -1.61 -10.40 9.16
C GLY A 143 -0.53 -11.27 8.54
N MET A 144 0.57 -10.68 8.06
CA MET A 144 1.75 -11.35 7.50
C MET A 144 2.84 -11.66 8.55
N GLY A 145 2.64 -11.23 9.80
CA GLY A 145 3.49 -11.57 10.93
C GLY A 145 4.40 -10.46 11.44
N ALA A 146 4.34 -9.26 10.87
CA ALA A 146 5.09 -8.12 11.37
C ALA A 146 4.55 -7.65 12.73
N HIS A 147 5.44 -7.12 13.57
CA HIS A 147 5.04 -6.29 14.70
C HIS A 147 4.72 -4.88 14.18
N VAL A 148 3.52 -4.39 14.44
CA VAL A 148 3.06 -3.12 13.89
C VAL A 148 2.71 -2.15 15.01
N ASP A 149 3.28 -0.96 14.93
CA ASP A 149 2.93 0.22 15.71
C ASP A 149 2.29 1.26 14.77
N LEU A 150 1.04 1.66 15.06
CA LEU A 150 0.25 2.58 14.24
C LEU A 150 0.04 3.91 14.98
N PHE A 151 0.65 4.97 14.47
CA PHE A 151 0.64 6.32 15.04
C PHE A 151 -0.32 7.23 14.30
N TYR A 152 -1.14 7.97 15.04
CA TYR A 152 -2.03 8.97 14.47
C TYR A 152 -2.37 10.09 15.47
N ARG A 153 -2.59 11.30 14.93
CA ARG A 153 -2.68 12.55 15.72
C ARG A 153 -4.01 12.74 16.47
N LYS A 154 -4.98 11.86 16.27
CA LYS A 154 -6.35 11.97 16.83
C LYS A 154 -6.62 10.82 17.78
N GLU A 155 -7.74 10.89 18.50
CA GLU A 155 -8.13 9.86 19.47
C GLU A 155 -8.47 8.52 18.79
N LEU A 156 -9.10 8.57 17.60
CA LEU A 156 -9.47 7.40 16.82
C LEU A 156 -8.97 7.51 15.36
N PRO A 157 -8.60 6.37 14.71
CA PRO A 157 -8.28 6.34 13.29
C PRO A 157 -9.55 6.55 12.45
N LEU A 158 -9.40 6.63 11.12
CA LEU A 158 -10.45 6.77 10.12
C LEU A 158 -11.35 8.00 10.34
N ARG A 159 -10.75 9.17 10.57
CA ARG A 159 -11.52 10.42 10.70
C ARG A 159 -12.42 10.64 9.47
N GLY A 160 -13.68 10.98 9.72
CA GLY A 160 -14.69 11.19 8.68
C GLY A 160 -15.64 10.00 8.48
N PHE A 161 -15.35 8.87 9.10
CA PHE A 161 -16.27 7.74 9.23
C PHE A 161 -17.07 7.84 10.53
N ASP A 162 -18.11 7.01 10.66
CA ASP A 162 -18.93 6.87 11.86
C ASP A 162 -18.10 6.52 13.11
N ASP A 163 -18.38 7.18 14.24
CA ASP A 163 -17.56 7.08 15.45
C ASP A 163 -17.69 5.73 16.17
N GLU A 164 -18.85 5.10 16.14
CA GLU A 164 -19.03 3.76 16.71
C GLU A 164 -18.23 2.75 15.90
N MET A 165 -18.31 2.84 14.57
CA MET A 165 -17.54 1.96 13.67
C MET A 165 -16.03 2.17 13.82
N ARG A 166 -15.58 3.42 13.96
CA ARG A 166 -14.15 3.74 14.20
C ARG A 166 -13.65 3.13 15.51
N THR A 167 -14.48 3.17 16.56
CA THR A 167 -14.17 2.56 17.86
C THR A 167 -14.05 1.04 17.73
N VAL A 168 -15.02 0.40 17.07
CA VAL A 168 -15.00 -1.05 16.80
C VAL A 168 -13.77 -1.45 15.98
N VAL A 169 -13.41 -0.67 14.95
CA VAL A 169 -12.21 -0.91 14.16
C VAL A 169 -10.96 -0.80 15.03
N ALA A 170 -10.82 0.26 15.83
CA ALA A 170 -9.67 0.44 16.72
C ALA A 170 -9.52 -0.74 17.69
N SER A 171 -10.59 -1.15 18.37
CA SER A 171 -10.57 -2.31 19.27
C SER A 171 -10.20 -3.61 18.55
N ASN A 172 -10.67 -3.81 17.31
CA ASN A 172 -10.29 -4.99 16.51
C ASN A 172 -8.82 -4.97 16.08
N LEU A 173 -8.25 -3.80 15.74
CA LEU A 173 -6.83 -3.68 15.43
C LEU A 173 -5.97 -4.06 16.64
N GLU A 174 -6.33 -3.56 17.83
CA GLU A 174 -5.67 -3.92 19.09
C GLU A 174 -5.84 -5.40 19.43
N GLY A 175 -7.06 -5.94 19.28
CA GLY A 175 -7.35 -7.37 19.48
C GLY A 175 -6.55 -8.28 18.54
N ARG A 176 -6.21 -7.80 17.34
CA ARG A 176 -5.31 -8.48 16.39
C ARG A 176 -3.82 -8.28 16.72
N GLY A 177 -3.48 -7.50 17.74
CA GLY A 177 -2.13 -7.27 18.24
C GLY A 177 -1.36 -6.17 17.50
N ILE A 178 -2.06 -5.20 16.91
CA ILE A 178 -1.49 -3.95 16.41
C ILE A 178 -1.46 -2.96 17.57
N ARG A 179 -0.32 -2.29 17.81
CA ARG A 179 -0.19 -1.30 18.87
C ARG A 179 -0.63 0.06 18.36
N LEU A 180 -1.68 0.63 18.94
CA LEU A 180 -2.17 1.94 18.56
C LEU A 180 -1.53 3.04 19.41
N HIS A 181 -1.13 4.13 18.77
CA HIS A 181 -0.56 5.32 19.42
C HIS A 181 -1.41 6.54 19.03
N PRO A 182 -2.61 6.70 19.63
CA PRO A 182 -3.48 7.85 19.40
C PRO A 182 -2.85 9.14 19.95
N GLY A 183 -3.28 10.28 19.42
CA GLY A 183 -2.77 11.60 19.84
C GLY A 183 -1.27 11.81 19.59
N THR A 184 -0.60 10.92 18.84
CA THR A 184 0.87 10.90 18.73
C THR A 184 1.31 11.22 17.30
N ASN A 185 2.45 11.90 17.17
CA ASN A 185 3.08 12.22 15.90
C ASN A 185 4.59 12.00 15.99
N LEU A 186 5.24 11.75 14.85
CA LEU A 186 6.70 11.67 14.78
C LEU A 186 7.32 13.07 14.68
N SER A 187 8.41 13.29 15.41
CA SER A 187 9.22 14.52 15.34
C SER A 187 10.44 14.36 14.44
N GLU A 188 10.99 13.15 14.34
CA GLU A 188 12.16 12.79 13.53
C GLU A 188 12.16 11.29 13.21
N VAL A 189 13.00 10.90 12.25
CA VAL A 189 13.35 9.51 11.95
C VAL A 189 14.89 9.44 11.89
N SER A 190 15.50 8.44 12.53
CA SER A 190 16.95 8.30 12.62
C SER A 190 17.37 6.84 12.58
#